data_AF-A0A9E4NGY9-F1
#
_entry.id   AF-A0A9E4NGY9-F1
#
_cell.length_a   1.000
_cell.length_b   1.000
_cell.length_c   1.000
_cell.angle_alpha   90.00
_cell.angle_beta   90.00
_cell.angle_gamma   90.00
#
_symmetry.space_group_name_H-M   'P 1'
#
loop_
_entity.id
_entity.type
_entity.pdbx_description
1 polymer ?
#
loop_
_entity_poly.entity_id
_entity_poly.type
_entity_poly.pdbx_seq_one_letter_code
_entity_poly.pdbx_strand_id
1 'polypeptide(L)'
;MINRVGSRLNDLLFHLVMALLLVLLAWLSSRYDMQWDWTRQGSNSLNPASIDILRRTPGELSVTAYVGETAKLRDRIQRFVARYQHHKPNIELTFIDPLRHPDEARRQGISLSGEIVLRYEKREERIQKVDEEQFSNAILRLGRDNSYWIAGLSGHGERDLTGKANHDLGEFGQSLKQQGYQIAGLDLATSSGPPDNTALLIIASPIRALLPGEIERLSEYVAEGGNLLLLSDPDNWILGDLIQQLFGIEQLPGTIVDANVKALGIDNPAIAVVPEYSNHEATRGFNLLTLFPQSAALTLSEQRDWKATPLLRTLDKSWNETGPLSGEIERNPLAGEESGPLTIGIALERRHDDREQRILVIGDGDFLANSYLNNAGNLDLGLSLSRWLVGDDQLIGIPAPQASDRELHLSKLAIGTIGLGSLIVLPLMLLAVGAVMAWRRNRA
;
A
#
# COMPACT_ATOMS: atom_id res chain seq x y z
N MET A 1 53.42 -2.16 61.70
CA MET A 1 53.50 -3.21 60.67
C MET A 1 52.13 -3.71 60.19
N ILE A 2 51.10 -3.66 61.05
CA ILE A 2 49.72 -4.13 60.77
C ILE A 2 49.01 -3.32 59.67
N ASN A 3 49.23 -2.00 59.56
CA ASN A 3 48.57 -1.16 58.54
C ASN A 3 49.05 -1.38 57.09
N ARG A 4 50.27 -1.89 56.86
CA ARG A 4 50.79 -2.16 55.49
C ARG A 4 50.27 -3.48 54.91
N VAL A 5 49.88 -4.42 55.77
CA VAL A 5 49.30 -5.71 55.33
C VAL A 5 47.82 -5.51 54.98
N GLY A 6 47.09 -4.72 55.77
CA GLY A 6 45.70 -4.35 55.48
C GLY A 6 45.53 -3.57 54.16
N SER A 7 46.45 -2.64 53.85
CA SER A 7 46.40 -1.90 52.58
C SER A 7 46.64 -2.82 51.37
N ARG A 8 47.61 -3.73 51.45
CA ARG A 8 47.90 -4.69 50.38
C ARG A 8 46.78 -5.71 50.16
N LEU A 9 46.07 -6.11 51.23
CA LEU A 9 44.92 -7.00 51.13
C LEU A 9 43.73 -6.30 50.48
N ASN A 10 43.48 -5.03 50.84
CA ASN A 10 42.45 -4.21 50.19
C ASN A 10 42.79 -3.95 48.72
N ASP A 11 44.06 -3.68 48.40
CA ASP A 11 44.50 -3.53 47.01
C ASP A 11 44.27 -4.82 46.23
N LEU A 12 44.67 -5.98 46.77
CA LEU A 12 44.44 -7.28 46.11
C LEU A 12 42.94 -7.56 45.89
N LEU A 13 42.11 -7.30 46.91
CA LEU A 13 40.66 -7.44 46.84
C LEU A 13 40.06 -6.53 45.75
N PHE A 14 40.50 -5.27 45.68
CA PHE A 14 40.07 -4.32 44.66
C PHE A 14 40.41 -4.80 43.24
N HIS A 15 41.63 -5.28 43.01
CA HIS A 15 42.02 -5.82 41.70
C HIS A 15 41.24 -7.10 41.34
N LEU A 16 40.96 -7.97 42.30
CA LEU A 16 40.14 -9.18 42.11
C LEU A 16 38.69 -8.84 41.74
N VAL A 17 38.08 -7.90 42.47
CA VAL A 17 36.73 -7.43 42.17
C VAL A 17 36.69 -6.76 40.80
N MET A 18 37.70 -5.95 40.45
CA MET A 18 37.78 -5.31 39.15
C MET A 18 37.96 -6.32 38.01
N ALA A 19 38.81 -7.34 38.18
CA ALA A 19 38.96 -8.41 37.21
C ALA A 19 37.66 -9.21 37.03
N LEU A 20 36.98 -9.54 38.14
CA LEU A 20 35.67 -10.20 38.09
C LEU A 20 34.64 -9.36 37.35
N LEU A 21 34.61 -8.05 37.61
CA LEU A 21 33.70 -7.11 36.98
C LEU A 21 33.98 -6.98 35.47
N LEU A 22 35.25 -6.96 35.06
CA LEU A 22 35.64 -6.98 33.64
C LEU A 22 35.21 -8.27 32.94
N VAL A 23 35.36 -9.43 33.59
CA VAL A 23 34.90 -10.72 33.04
C VAL A 23 33.38 -10.76 32.91
N LEU A 24 32.66 -10.28 33.93
CA LEU A 24 31.20 -10.16 33.89
C LEU A 24 30.73 -9.21 32.80
N LEU A 25 31.38 -8.06 32.64
CA LEU A 25 31.08 -7.11 31.56
C LEU A 25 31.35 -7.71 30.18
N ALA A 26 32.48 -8.40 29.99
CA ALA A 26 32.79 -9.06 28.73
C ALA A 26 31.76 -10.17 28.41
N TRP A 27 31.40 -10.97 29.42
CA TRP A 27 30.38 -12.01 29.28
C TRP A 27 29.00 -11.43 28.94
N LEU A 28 28.58 -10.40 29.67
CA LEU A 28 27.30 -9.72 29.44
C LEU A 28 27.27 -9.07 28.04
N SER A 29 28.37 -8.44 27.64
CA SER A 29 28.52 -7.83 26.31
C SER A 29 28.46 -8.84 25.17
N SER A 30 28.93 -10.08 25.39
CA SER A 30 28.85 -11.13 24.35
C SER A 30 27.48 -11.79 24.25
N ARG A 31 26.64 -11.65 25.29
CA ARG A 31 25.33 -12.32 25.38
C ARG A 31 24.16 -11.39 25.05
N TYR A 32 24.33 -10.10 25.27
CA TYR A 32 23.30 -9.08 25.04
C TYR A 32 23.80 -8.02 24.07
N ASP A 33 23.37 -8.13 22.80
CA ASP A 33 23.57 -7.08 21.80
C ASP A 33 22.51 -5.99 21.98
N MET A 34 22.79 -5.02 22.84
CA MET A 34 21.93 -3.84 23.02
C MET A 34 22.42 -2.71 22.12
N GLN A 35 21.61 -2.37 21.12
CA GLN A 35 21.87 -1.24 20.22
C GLN A 35 20.89 -0.12 20.51
N TRP A 36 21.38 1.11 20.55
CA TRP A 36 20.57 2.30 20.72
C TRP A 36 20.71 3.18 19.49
N ASP A 37 19.57 3.60 18.94
CA ASP A 37 19.54 4.58 17.87
C ASP A 37 19.46 5.99 18.45
N TRP A 38 20.58 6.72 18.35
CA TRP A 38 20.68 8.09 18.83
C TRP A 38 20.28 9.11 17.75
N THR A 39 19.88 8.65 16.56
CA THR A 39 19.45 9.54 15.50
C THR A 39 18.10 10.15 15.85
N ARG A 40 17.96 11.45 15.58
CA ARG A 40 16.74 12.23 15.87
C ARG A 40 15.48 11.64 15.22
N GLN A 41 15.64 10.84 14.16
CA GLN A 41 14.56 10.30 13.35
C GLN A 41 14.46 8.77 13.40
N GLY A 42 15.28 8.10 14.22
CA GLY A 42 15.31 6.63 14.26
C GLY A 42 15.77 6.01 12.94
N SER A 43 16.68 6.66 12.19
CA SER A 43 17.08 6.24 10.84
C SER A 43 17.92 4.95 10.82
N ASN A 44 18.42 4.49 11.96
CA ASN A 44 19.07 3.19 12.11
C ASN A 44 18.13 2.12 12.70
N SER A 45 16.91 2.48 13.03
CA SER A 45 15.86 1.58 13.52
C SER A 45 14.88 1.26 12.39
N LEU A 46 14.18 0.13 12.49
CA LEU A 46 13.07 -0.17 11.60
C LEU A 46 11.81 0.57 12.04
N ASN A 47 10.97 0.92 11.07
CA ASN A 47 9.63 1.42 11.33
C ASN A 47 8.81 0.34 12.07
N PRO A 48 7.98 0.71 13.07
CA PRO A 48 7.05 -0.21 13.73
C PRO A 48 6.23 -1.06 12.76
N ALA A 49 5.84 -0.51 11.61
CA ALA A 49 5.17 -1.21 10.52
C ALA A 49 5.98 -2.39 9.95
N SER A 50 7.26 -2.16 9.64
CA SER A 50 8.19 -3.19 9.15
C SER A 50 8.38 -4.32 10.19
N ILE A 51 8.42 -3.96 11.47
CA ILE A 51 8.52 -4.92 12.57
C ILE A 51 7.27 -5.81 12.64
N ASP A 52 6.08 -5.25 12.44
CA ASP A 52 4.84 -6.02 12.44
C ASP A 52 4.77 -7.02 11.27
N ILE A 53 5.22 -6.63 10.08
CA ILE A 53 5.34 -7.51 8.91
C ILE A 53 6.24 -8.72 9.21
N LEU A 54 7.38 -8.48 9.87
CA LEU A 54 8.30 -9.55 10.26
C LEU A 54 7.69 -10.51 11.27
N ARG A 55 6.87 -10.02 12.21
CA ARG A 55 6.15 -10.88 13.18
C ARG A 55 5.12 -11.79 12.52
N ARG A 56 4.48 -11.30 11.45
CA ARG A 56 3.48 -12.07 10.67
C ARG A 56 4.10 -13.08 9.70
N THR A 57 5.43 -13.07 9.53
CA THR A 57 6.15 -13.92 8.57
C THR A 57 7.17 -14.79 9.31
N PRO A 58 6.76 -15.88 10.01
CA PRO A 58 7.64 -16.63 10.91
C PRO A 58 8.67 -17.52 10.20
N GLY A 59 8.41 -17.97 8.97
CA GLY A 59 9.28 -18.89 8.22
C GLY A 59 10.66 -18.33 7.85
N GLU A 60 11.51 -19.16 7.27
CA GLU A 60 12.87 -18.78 6.85
C GLU A 60 12.83 -17.86 5.62
N LEU A 61 13.54 -16.73 5.70
CA LEU A 61 13.63 -15.75 4.61
C LEU A 61 15.06 -15.71 4.10
N SER A 62 15.25 -16.08 2.84
CA SER A 62 16.55 -15.99 2.16
C SER A 62 16.61 -14.73 1.31
N VAL A 63 17.70 -13.99 1.43
CA VAL A 63 17.94 -12.71 0.75
C VAL A 63 19.21 -12.86 -0.06
N THR A 64 19.09 -12.84 -1.39
CA THR A 64 20.20 -12.96 -2.32
C THR A 64 20.44 -11.62 -3.00
N ALA A 65 21.58 -11.00 -2.73
CA ALA A 65 21.99 -9.73 -3.33
C ALA A 65 22.96 -9.98 -4.49
N TYR A 66 22.56 -9.59 -5.70
CA TYR A 66 23.38 -9.71 -6.90
C TYR A 66 24.25 -8.46 -7.04
N VAL A 67 25.44 -8.52 -6.44
CA VAL A 67 26.39 -7.40 -6.37
C VAL A 67 27.79 -7.91 -6.67
N GLY A 68 28.46 -7.25 -7.63
CA GLY A 68 29.87 -7.48 -7.94
C GLY A 68 30.81 -7.11 -6.77
N GLU A 69 32.10 -6.96 -7.05
CA GLU A 69 33.13 -6.68 -6.02
C GLU A 69 33.08 -5.28 -5.39
N THR A 70 32.02 -4.49 -5.64
CA THR A 70 31.86 -3.15 -5.08
C THR A 70 31.64 -3.22 -3.55
N ALA A 71 32.73 -3.10 -2.79
CA ALA A 71 32.72 -3.19 -1.31
C ALA A 71 31.72 -2.23 -0.65
N LYS A 72 31.55 -1.01 -1.18
CA LYS A 72 30.62 -0.01 -0.64
C LYS A 72 29.14 -0.44 -0.73
N LEU A 73 28.75 -1.08 -1.83
CA LEU A 73 27.36 -1.50 -2.03
C LEU A 73 27.03 -2.74 -1.18
N ARG A 74 27.98 -3.68 -1.09
CA ARG A 74 27.86 -4.84 -0.21
C ARG A 74 27.69 -4.43 1.25
N ASP A 75 28.55 -3.52 1.75
CA ASP A 75 28.46 -3.01 3.12
C ASP A 75 27.13 -2.29 3.39
N ARG A 76 26.62 -1.51 2.42
CA ARG A 76 25.32 -0.85 2.55
C ARG A 76 24.16 -1.87 2.68
N ILE A 77 24.16 -2.91 1.86
CA ILE A 77 23.12 -3.97 1.91
C ILE A 77 23.23 -4.76 3.21
N GLN A 78 24.45 -5.12 3.61
CA GLN A 78 24.69 -5.84 4.85
C GLN A 78 24.18 -5.06 6.06
N ARG A 79 24.51 -3.77 6.17
CA ARG A 79 23.98 -2.91 7.24
C ARG A 79 22.47 -2.76 7.18
N PHE A 80 21.89 -2.68 5.99
CA PHE A 80 20.44 -2.58 5.82
C PHE A 80 19.71 -3.85 6.30
N VAL A 81 20.14 -5.04 5.85
CA VAL A 81 19.53 -6.33 6.20
C VAL A 81 19.80 -6.70 7.67
N ALA A 82 20.94 -6.28 8.24
CA ALA A 82 21.23 -6.48 9.66
C ALA A 82 20.15 -5.89 10.58
N ARG A 83 19.51 -4.77 10.19
CA ARG A 83 18.38 -4.19 10.94
C ARG A 83 17.17 -5.12 10.98
N TYR A 84 16.91 -5.86 9.89
CA TYR A 84 15.86 -6.88 9.83
C TYR A 84 16.26 -8.14 10.60
N GLN A 85 17.52 -8.58 10.48
CA GLN A 85 18.05 -9.73 11.22
C GLN A 85 17.96 -9.56 12.74
N HIS A 86 18.07 -8.32 13.23
CA HIS A 86 17.89 -8.02 14.65
C HIS A 86 16.49 -8.39 15.17
N HIS A 87 15.45 -8.13 14.38
CA HIS A 87 14.06 -8.47 14.75
C HIS A 87 13.68 -9.89 14.33
N LYS A 88 14.34 -10.45 13.31
CA LYS A 88 14.09 -11.77 12.75
C LYS A 88 15.43 -12.45 12.43
N PRO A 89 16.02 -13.21 13.37
CA PRO A 89 17.37 -13.77 13.20
C PRO A 89 17.45 -14.87 12.13
N ASN A 90 16.32 -15.43 11.68
CA ASN A 90 16.26 -16.43 10.59
C ASN A 90 16.17 -15.80 9.19
N ILE A 91 16.85 -14.66 8.98
CA ILE A 91 17.07 -14.08 7.66
C ILE A 91 18.50 -14.40 7.21
N GLU A 92 18.64 -15.18 6.14
CA GLU A 92 19.94 -15.52 5.55
C GLU A 92 20.28 -14.52 4.43
N LEU A 93 21.46 -13.88 4.50
CA LEU A 93 21.94 -12.96 3.46
C LEU A 93 23.09 -13.58 2.67
N THR A 94 22.89 -13.77 1.37
CA THR A 94 23.90 -14.29 0.44
C THR A 94 24.24 -13.24 -0.62
N PHE A 95 25.53 -13.14 -0.97
CA PHE A 95 25.99 -12.28 -2.06
C PHE A 95 26.46 -13.12 -3.24
N ILE A 96 25.91 -12.85 -4.43
CA ILE A 96 26.31 -13.50 -5.68
C ILE A 96 26.89 -12.44 -6.60
N ASP A 97 28.06 -12.72 -7.18
CA ASP A 97 28.64 -11.88 -8.22
C ASP A 97 28.09 -12.30 -9.60
N PRO A 98 27.24 -11.47 -10.24
CA PRO A 98 26.63 -11.82 -11.53
C PRO A 98 27.67 -11.94 -12.67
N LEU A 99 28.87 -11.35 -12.53
CA LEU A 99 29.94 -11.48 -13.52
C LEU A 99 30.65 -12.83 -13.42
N ARG A 100 30.71 -13.41 -12.22
CA ARG A 100 31.34 -14.72 -11.98
C ARG A 100 30.36 -15.88 -12.17
N HIS A 101 29.07 -15.64 -11.99
CA HIS A 101 28.00 -16.63 -12.15
C HIS A 101 26.94 -16.20 -13.18
N PRO A 102 27.31 -16.04 -14.48
CA PRO A 102 26.43 -15.46 -15.49
C PRO A 102 25.23 -16.36 -15.85
N ASP A 103 25.33 -17.67 -15.67
CA ASP A 103 24.23 -18.60 -15.97
C ASP A 103 23.12 -18.54 -14.92
N GLU A 104 23.46 -18.30 -13.65
CA GLU A 104 22.50 -18.09 -12.57
C GLU A 104 21.82 -16.73 -12.71
N ALA A 105 22.60 -15.68 -12.99
CA ALA A 105 22.07 -14.34 -13.28
C ALA A 105 21.12 -14.33 -14.49
N ARG A 106 21.44 -15.09 -15.57
CA ARG A 106 20.55 -15.22 -16.74
C ARG A 106 19.27 -16.00 -16.44
N ARG A 107 19.35 -17.12 -15.71
CA ARG A 107 18.15 -17.87 -15.28
C ARG A 107 17.23 -17.01 -14.43
N GLN A 108 17.83 -16.20 -13.58
CA GLN A 108 17.13 -15.27 -12.71
C GLN A 108 16.81 -13.94 -13.40
N GLY A 109 17.03 -13.78 -14.71
CA GLY A 109 16.70 -12.54 -15.44
C GLY A 109 17.28 -11.26 -14.81
N ILE A 110 18.43 -11.34 -14.14
CA ILE A 110 19.06 -10.22 -13.46
C ILE A 110 19.67 -9.30 -14.52
N SER A 111 19.22 -8.05 -14.55
CA SER A 111 19.61 -7.09 -15.59
C SER A 111 20.52 -5.98 -15.06
N LEU A 112 20.43 -5.69 -13.77
CA LEU A 112 21.12 -4.59 -13.10
C LEU A 112 21.95 -5.07 -11.90
N SER A 113 23.12 -4.45 -11.70
CA SER A 113 23.95 -4.66 -10.50
C SER A 113 23.31 -3.97 -9.30
N GLY A 114 23.03 -4.72 -8.22
CA GLY A 114 22.33 -4.20 -7.04
C GLY A 114 20.90 -4.73 -6.85
N GLU A 115 20.40 -5.60 -7.73
CA GLU A 115 19.11 -6.28 -7.54
C GLU A 115 19.18 -7.24 -6.34
N ILE A 116 18.12 -7.25 -5.53
CA ILE A 116 17.95 -8.16 -4.41
C ILE A 116 16.75 -9.06 -4.69
N VAL A 117 16.97 -10.35 -4.52
CA VAL A 117 15.96 -11.40 -4.60
C VAL A 117 15.65 -11.88 -3.19
N LEU A 118 14.39 -11.77 -2.79
CA LEU A 118 13.88 -12.29 -1.54
C LEU A 118 13.14 -13.59 -1.82
N ARG A 119 13.39 -14.62 -1.01
CA ARG A 119 12.71 -15.91 -1.13
C ARG A 119 12.23 -16.38 0.22
N TYR A 120 10.96 -16.73 0.25
CA TYR A 120 10.25 -17.26 1.40
C TYR A 120 9.50 -18.51 0.95
N GLU A 121 9.85 -19.65 1.54
CA GLU A 121 9.33 -20.97 1.12
C GLU A 121 9.55 -21.23 -0.38
N LYS A 122 8.47 -21.34 -1.18
CA LYS A 122 8.51 -21.56 -2.64
C LYS A 122 8.36 -20.28 -3.46
N ARG A 123 8.22 -19.13 -2.80
CA ARG A 123 7.91 -17.84 -3.44
C ARG A 123 9.15 -16.97 -3.52
N GLU A 124 9.18 -16.14 -4.55
CA GLU A 124 10.29 -15.25 -4.83
C GLU A 124 9.76 -13.87 -5.23
N GLU A 125 10.41 -12.83 -4.71
CA GLU A 125 10.11 -11.43 -5.00
C GLU A 125 11.42 -10.69 -5.27
N ARG A 126 11.36 -9.69 -6.16
CA ARG A 126 12.52 -8.91 -6.55
C ARG A 126 12.34 -7.44 -6.25
N ILE A 127 13.41 -6.83 -5.76
CA ILE A 127 13.51 -5.38 -5.60
C ILE A 127 14.76 -4.86 -6.30
N GLN A 128 14.62 -3.68 -6.90
CA GLN A 128 15.72 -3.01 -7.63
C GLN A 128 16.46 -2.01 -6.73
N LYS A 129 15.82 -1.54 -5.65
CA LYS A 129 16.36 -0.53 -4.76
C LYS A 129 16.36 -1.02 -3.32
N VAL A 130 17.45 -0.73 -2.62
CA VAL A 130 17.64 -1.05 -1.22
C VAL A 130 17.04 0.08 -0.37
N ASP A 131 15.73 0.00 -0.15
CA ASP A 131 15.00 0.84 0.80
C ASP A 131 13.97 0.03 1.59
N GLU A 132 13.54 0.59 2.72
CA GLU A 132 12.70 -0.10 3.70
C GLU A 132 11.30 -0.37 3.17
N GLU A 133 10.75 0.56 2.39
CA GLU A 133 9.42 0.45 1.80
C GLU A 133 9.35 -0.74 0.83
N GLN A 134 10.26 -0.82 -0.15
CA GLN A 134 10.27 -1.92 -1.13
C GLN A 134 10.55 -3.26 -0.45
N PHE A 135 11.50 -3.30 0.50
CA PHE A 135 11.90 -4.54 1.16
C PHE A 135 10.79 -5.08 2.08
N SER A 136 10.19 -4.25 2.93
CA SER A 136 9.08 -4.67 3.80
C SER A 136 7.84 -5.08 3.01
N ASN A 137 7.50 -4.36 1.94
CA ASN A 137 6.36 -4.73 1.10
C ASN A 137 6.61 -6.04 0.33
N ALA A 138 7.85 -6.30 -0.10
CA ALA A 138 8.21 -7.58 -0.70
C ALA A 138 8.06 -8.73 0.31
N ILE A 139 8.51 -8.55 1.56
CA ILE A 139 8.30 -9.55 2.63
C ILE A 139 6.82 -9.77 2.90
N LEU A 140 6.03 -8.70 2.95
CA LEU A 140 4.59 -8.79 3.16
C LEU A 140 3.92 -9.63 2.08
N ARG A 141 4.26 -9.43 0.79
CA ARG A 141 3.75 -10.26 -0.32
C ARG A 141 4.21 -11.71 -0.20
N LEU A 142 5.47 -11.94 0.14
CA LEU A 142 6.03 -13.27 0.33
C LEU A 142 5.41 -14.04 1.50
N GLY A 143 5.12 -13.36 2.61
CA GLY A 143 4.58 -13.96 3.83
C GLY A 143 3.07 -14.21 3.81
N ARG A 144 2.35 -13.68 2.83
CA ARG A 144 0.91 -13.91 2.66
C ARG A 144 0.65 -15.30 2.09
N ASP A 145 0.33 -16.27 2.94
CA ASP A 145 0.08 -17.66 2.52
C ASP A 145 -1.18 -17.86 1.65
N ASN A 146 -2.00 -16.83 1.50
CA ASN A 146 -3.25 -16.95 0.76
C ASN A 146 -3.13 -16.42 -0.66
N SER A 147 -3.14 -17.38 -1.58
CA SER A 147 -3.69 -17.21 -2.92
C SER A 147 -5.17 -16.83 -2.78
N TYR A 148 -5.47 -15.61 -2.34
CA TYR A 148 -6.85 -15.17 -2.12
C TYR A 148 -7.63 -15.31 -3.41
N TRP A 149 -8.82 -15.90 -3.30
CA TRP A 149 -9.74 -15.98 -4.41
C TRP A 149 -10.48 -14.67 -4.56
N ILE A 150 -10.53 -14.17 -5.79
CA ILE A 150 -11.52 -13.21 -6.24
C ILE A 150 -12.52 -14.01 -7.07
N ALA A 151 -13.73 -14.13 -6.53
CA ALA A 151 -14.81 -14.84 -7.19
C ALA A 151 -15.63 -13.87 -8.04
N GLY A 152 -15.97 -14.23 -9.27
CA GLY A 152 -16.93 -13.50 -10.11
C GLY A 152 -18.23 -14.27 -10.22
N LEU A 153 -19.35 -13.65 -9.89
CA LEU A 153 -20.67 -14.27 -10.06
C LEU A 153 -20.93 -14.58 -11.54
N SER A 154 -21.50 -15.75 -11.81
CA SER A 154 -21.92 -16.20 -13.13
C SER A 154 -23.27 -16.92 -13.07
N GLY A 155 -23.88 -17.11 -14.24
CA GLY A 155 -25.15 -17.85 -14.40
C GLY A 155 -26.33 -16.98 -14.86
N HIS A 156 -26.23 -15.66 -14.71
CA HIS A 156 -27.29 -14.69 -15.03
C HIS A 156 -26.92 -13.70 -16.13
N GLY A 157 -25.82 -13.95 -16.85
CA GLY A 157 -25.34 -13.09 -17.94
C GLY A 157 -24.46 -11.94 -17.46
N GLU A 158 -23.87 -12.07 -16.28
CA GLU A 158 -22.84 -11.19 -15.75
C GLU A 158 -21.64 -11.12 -16.69
N ARG A 159 -20.90 -10.02 -16.61
CA ARG A 159 -19.62 -9.88 -17.31
C ARG A 159 -18.58 -10.82 -16.70
N ASP A 160 -18.05 -11.76 -17.49
CA ASP A 160 -17.18 -12.84 -16.98
C ASP A 160 -15.75 -12.35 -16.72
N LEU A 161 -15.22 -12.58 -15.50
CA LEU A 161 -13.82 -12.28 -15.12
C LEU A 161 -12.76 -13.09 -15.90
N THR A 162 -13.18 -14.13 -16.61
CA THR A 162 -12.34 -14.98 -17.47
C THR A 162 -12.74 -14.95 -18.93
N GLY A 163 -13.79 -14.18 -19.25
CA GLY A 163 -14.36 -14.06 -20.58
C GLY A 163 -13.47 -13.29 -21.54
N LYS A 164 -13.75 -13.37 -22.83
CA LYS A 164 -12.96 -12.71 -23.89
C LYS A 164 -13.79 -11.76 -24.75
N ALA A 165 -15.09 -11.68 -24.52
CA ALA A 165 -15.94 -10.77 -25.25
C ALA A 165 -15.63 -9.33 -24.85
N ASN A 166 -16.00 -8.36 -25.68
CA ASN A 166 -15.73 -6.94 -25.40
C ASN A 166 -16.39 -6.45 -24.11
N HIS A 167 -17.56 -7.01 -23.76
CA HIS A 167 -18.29 -6.69 -22.53
C HIS A 167 -17.79 -7.49 -21.32
N ASP A 168 -16.93 -8.50 -21.48
CA ASP A 168 -16.41 -9.29 -20.37
C ASP A 168 -15.30 -8.54 -19.60
N LEU A 169 -14.96 -9.02 -18.40
CA LEU A 169 -13.91 -8.47 -17.54
C LEU A 169 -12.60 -9.27 -17.62
N GLY A 170 -12.36 -10.02 -18.70
CA GLY A 170 -11.24 -10.95 -18.81
C GLY A 170 -9.84 -10.34 -18.69
N GLU A 171 -9.61 -9.19 -19.33
CA GLU A 171 -8.33 -8.47 -19.23
C GLU A 171 -8.09 -7.93 -17.82
N PHE A 172 -9.17 -7.51 -17.15
CA PHE A 172 -9.13 -7.09 -15.76
C PHE A 172 -8.82 -8.28 -14.83
N GLY A 173 -9.51 -9.41 -15.01
CA GLY A 173 -9.22 -10.65 -14.30
C GLY A 173 -7.78 -11.14 -14.52
N GLN A 174 -7.24 -11.01 -15.72
CA GLN A 174 -5.83 -11.32 -16.00
C GLN A 174 -4.87 -10.36 -15.28
N SER A 175 -5.20 -9.08 -15.19
CA SER A 175 -4.43 -8.09 -14.43
C SER A 175 -4.43 -8.41 -12.94
N LEU A 176 -5.58 -8.82 -12.38
CA LEU A 176 -5.67 -9.30 -11.00
C LEU A 176 -4.81 -10.56 -10.77
N LYS A 177 -4.78 -11.51 -11.71
CA LYS A 177 -3.87 -12.67 -11.63
C LYS A 177 -2.41 -12.27 -11.60
N GLN A 178 -2.02 -11.26 -12.37
CA GLN A 178 -0.66 -10.71 -12.36
C GLN A 178 -0.30 -10.06 -11.02
N GLN A 179 -1.29 -9.57 -10.26
CA GLN A 179 -1.11 -9.08 -8.89
C GLN A 179 -1.02 -10.22 -7.84
N GLY A 180 -1.16 -11.48 -8.25
CA GLY A 180 -1.04 -12.65 -7.38
C GLY A 180 -2.37 -13.23 -6.87
N TYR A 181 -3.51 -12.68 -7.28
CA TYR A 181 -4.83 -13.22 -6.93
C TYR A 181 -5.19 -14.45 -7.78
N GLN A 182 -6.01 -15.33 -7.22
CA GLN A 182 -6.64 -16.41 -7.99
C GLN A 182 -8.05 -16.00 -8.38
N ILE A 183 -8.46 -16.31 -9.62
CA ILE A 183 -9.79 -15.95 -10.13
C ILE A 183 -10.62 -17.20 -10.28
N ALA A 184 -11.82 -17.18 -9.70
CA ALA A 184 -12.82 -18.25 -9.84
C ALA A 184 -14.15 -17.67 -10.36
N GLY A 185 -14.81 -18.41 -11.25
CA GLY A 185 -16.22 -18.17 -11.55
C GLY A 185 -17.09 -18.83 -10.48
N LEU A 186 -18.17 -18.17 -10.08
CA LEU A 186 -19.11 -18.64 -9.07
C LEU A 186 -20.53 -18.66 -9.64
N ASP A 187 -21.05 -19.86 -9.88
CA ASP A 187 -22.46 -20.07 -10.21
C ASP A 187 -23.19 -20.55 -8.95
N LEU A 188 -24.08 -19.70 -8.39
CA LEU A 188 -24.83 -19.99 -7.16
C LEU A 188 -25.95 -21.02 -7.34
N ALA A 189 -26.31 -21.36 -8.59
CA ALA A 189 -27.26 -22.43 -8.85
C ALA A 189 -26.62 -23.82 -8.72
N THR A 190 -25.29 -23.90 -8.89
CA THR A 190 -24.53 -25.17 -8.83
C THR A 190 -23.58 -25.26 -7.65
N SER A 191 -23.17 -24.13 -7.07
CA SER A 191 -22.32 -24.05 -5.88
C SER A 191 -23.10 -23.61 -4.65
N SER A 192 -22.67 -24.07 -3.47
CA SER A 192 -23.23 -23.60 -2.19
C SER A 192 -22.74 -22.20 -1.79
N GLY A 193 -21.73 -21.66 -2.46
CA GLY A 193 -21.13 -20.35 -2.16
C GLY A 193 -19.76 -20.17 -2.83
N PRO A 194 -19.09 -19.03 -2.59
CA PRO A 194 -17.72 -18.81 -3.05
C PRO A 194 -16.73 -19.82 -2.44
N PRO A 195 -15.60 -20.12 -3.09
CA PRO A 195 -14.54 -20.97 -2.51
C PRO A 195 -14.07 -20.49 -1.14
N ASP A 196 -13.63 -21.43 -0.30
CA ASP A 196 -12.96 -21.12 0.96
C ASP A 196 -11.78 -20.16 0.71
N ASN A 197 -11.62 -19.14 1.55
CA ASN A 197 -10.65 -18.03 1.38
C ASN A 197 -10.90 -17.09 0.20
N THR A 198 -12.16 -16.95 -0.25
CA THR A 198 -12.56 -15.82 -1.10
C THR A 198 -12.46 -14.52 -0.32
N ALA A 199 -11.62 -13.60 -0.82
CA ALA A 199 -11.43 -12.29 -0.20
C ALA A 199 -12.31 -11.20 -0.82
N LEU A 200 -12.81 -11.43 -2.04
CA LEU A 200 -13.67 -10.51 -2.77
C LEU A 200 -14.61 -11.29 -3.69
N LEU A 201 -15.90 -10.97 -3.63
CA LEU A 201 -16.89 -11.35 -4.63
C LEU A 201 -17.13 -10.15 -5.55
N ILE A 202 -17.12 -10.38 -6.87
CA ILE A 202 -17.46 -9.39 -7.89
C ILE A 202 -18.77 -9.81 -8.54
N ILE A 203 -19.74 -8.90 -8.55
CA ILE A 203 -21.00 -9.06 -9.28
C ILE A 203 -21.05 -7.96 -10.32
N ALA A 204 -21.00 -8.32 -11.61
CA ALA A 204 -20.88 -7.37 -12.70
C ALA A 204 -22.12 -7.41 -13.61
N SER A 205 -23.11 -6.58 -13.27
CA SER A 205 -24.40 -6.38 -13.96
C SER A 205 -25.06 -7.66 -14.47
N PRO A 206 -25.62 -8.51 -13.59
CA PRO A 206 -26.41 -9.66 -14.03
C PRO A 206 -27.55 -9.20 -14.94
N ILE A 207 -27.82 -9.88 -16.05
CA ILE A 207 -28.88 -9.52 -17.03
C ILE A 207 -30.20 -10.26 -16.72
N ARG A 208 -30.15 -11.29 -15.87
CA ARG A 208 -31.32 -12.03 -15.42
C ARG A 208 -31.47 -11.94 -13.91
N ALA A 209 -32.72 -11.97 -13.46
CA ALA A 209 -33.02 -12.02 -12.03
C ALA A 209 -32.43 -13.28 -11.41
N LEU A 210 -31.74 -13.10 -10.27
CA LEU A 210 -31.29 -14.19 -9.43
C LEU A 210 -32.49 -14.86 -8.75
N LEU A 211 -32.36 -16.15 -8.47
CA LEU A 211 -33.35 -16.92 -7.75
C LEU A 211 -33.42 -16.46 -6.27
N PRO A 212 -34.58 -16.54 -5.60
CA PRO A 212 -34.71 -16.12 -4.20
C PRO A 212 -33.69 -16.76 -3.26
N GLY A 213 -33.36 -18.05 -3.45
CA GLY A 213 -32.35 -18.73 -2.64
C GLY A 213 -30.92 -18.28 -2.94
N GLU A 214 -30.63 -17.69 -4.09
CA GLU A 214 -29.32 -17.09 -4.39
C GLU A 214 -29.19 -15.72 -3.72
N ILE A 215 -30.27 -14.93 -3.74
CA ILE A 215 -30.35 -13.66 -3.00
C ILE A 215 -30.16 -13.87 -1.49
N GLU A 216 -30.75 -14.92 -0.93
CA GLU A 216 -30.55 -15.30 0.48
C GLU A 216 -29.07 -15.61 0.77
N ARG A 217 -28.41 -16.42 -0.07
CA ARG A 217 -26.97 -16.74 0.08
C ARG A 217 -26.06 -15.51 -0.07
N LEU A 218 -26.38 -14.59 -0.98
CA LEU A 218 -25.65 -13.33 -1.11
C LEU A 218 -25.81 -12.47 0.15
N SER A 219 -27.02 -12.46 0.72
CA SER A 219 -27.29 -11.76 1.98
C SER A 219 -26.53 -12.38 3.15
N GLU A 220 -26.47 -13.71 3.22
CA GLU A 220 -25.67 -14.45 4.21
C GLU A 220 -24.17 -14.16 4.06
N TYR A 221 -23.62 -14.21 2.84
CA TYR A 221 -22.22 -13.86 2.58
C TYR A 221 -21.86 -12.44 3.05
N VAL A 222 -22.73 -11.46 2.79
CA VAL A 222 -22.57 -10.10 3.30
C VAL A 222 -22.71 -10.05 4.83
N ALA A 223 -23.66 -10.78 5.40
CA ALA A 223 -23.86 -10.85 6.84
C ALA A 223 -22.66 -11.47 7.59
N GLU A 224 -21.95 -12.41 6.97
CA GLU A 224 -20.75 -13.08 7.52
C GLU A 224 -19.45 -12.26 7.37
N GLY A 225 -19.53 -11.05 6.82
CA GLY A 225 -18.37 -10.16 6.68
C GLY A 225 -17.69 -10.23 5.31
N GLY A 226 -18.30 -10.86 4.30
CA GLY A 226 -17.76 -10.95 2.95
C GLY A 226 -17.64 -9.59 2.25
N ASN A 227 -16.54 -9.37 1.52
CA ASN A 227 -16.34 -8.14 0.73
C ASN A 227 -16.96 -8.29 -0.65
N LEU A 228 -17.48 -7.18 -1.19
CA LEU A 228 -18.26 -7.16 -2.43
C LEU A 228 -17.89 -5.96 -3.31
N LEU A 229 -17.66 -6.23 -4.59
CA LEU A 229 -17.70 -5.23 -5.66
C LEU A 229 -18.96 -5.48 -6.48
N LEU A 230 -19.91 -4.55 -6.42
CA LEU A 230 -21.13 -4.61 -7.20
C LEU A 230 -21.07 -3.54 -8.29
N LEU A 231 -21.09 -3.99 -9.53
CA LEU A 231 -21.21 -3.15 -10.71
C LEU A 231 -22.60 -3.36 -11.32
N SER A 232 -23.22 -2.28 -11.76
CA SER A 232 -24.59 -2.28 -12.29
C SER A 232 -24.73 -1.26 -13.39
N ASP A 233 -25.61 -1.51 -14.36
CA ASP A 233 -25.89 -0.56 -15.43
C ASP A 233 -27.24 0.16 -15.17
N PRO A 234 -27.47 1.36 -15.74
CA PRO A 234 -28.73 2.11 -15.65
C PRO A 234 -29.94 1.28 -16.03
N ASP A 235 -29.85 0.54 -17.14
CA ASP A 235 -30.94 -0.27 -17.66
C ASP A 235 -31.06 -1.63 -16.95
N ASN A 236 -30.15 -1.94 -16.01
CA ASN A 236 -29.98 -3.27 -15.45
C ASN A 236 -29.70 -3.24 -13.93
N TRP A 237 -30.63 -2.64 -13.18
CA TRP A 237 -30.61 -2.55 -11.71
C TRP A 237 -31.27 -3.77 -11.03
N ILE A 238 -30.95 -4.98 -11.48
CA ILE A 238 -31.61 -6.23 -11.04
C ILE A 238 -31.46 -6.50 -9.54
N LEU A 239 -30.30 -6.17 -8.96
CA LEU A 239 -30.04 -6.33 -7.53
C LEU A 239 -30.51 -5.13 -6.70
N GLY A 240 -31.32 -4.23 -7.28
CA GLY A 240 -31.72 -2.98 -6.64
C GLY A 240 -32.37 -3.13 -5.27
N ASP A 241 -33.34 -4.04 -5.16
CA ASP A 241 -34.02 -4.30 -3.89
C ASP A 241 -33.04 -4.81 -2.82
N LEU A 242 -32.08 -5.67 -3.20
CA LEU A 242 -31.05 -6.19 -2.30
C LEU A 242 -30.08 -5.08 -1.87
N ILE A 243 -29.65 -4.25 -2.82
CA ILE A 243 -28.73 -3.12 -2.57
C ILE A 243 -29.40 -2.10 -1.63
N GLN A 244 -30.66 -1.76 -1.87
CA GLN A 244 -31.42 -0.85 -1.02
C GLN A 244 -31.60 -1.44 0.38
N GLN A 245 -31.98 -2.72 0.47
CA GLN A 245 -32.20 -3.39 1.76
C GLN A 245 -30.92 -3.50 2.59
N LEU A 246 -29.80 -3.90 1.99
CA LEU A 246 -28.55 -4.15 2.73
C LEU A 246 -27.74 -2.88 2.99
N PHE A 247 -27.79 -1.93 2.05
CA PHE A 247 -26.85 -0.80 2.01
C PHE A 247 -27.51 0.57 1.99
N GLY A 248 -28.84 0.65 1.87
CA GLY A 248 -29.56 1.93 1.77
C GLY A 248 -29.19 2.72 0.50
N ILE A 249 -28.71 2.05 -0.55
CA ILE A 249 -28.35 2.68 -1.82
C ILE A 249 -29.48 2.51 -2.83
N GLU A 250 -29.83 3.61 -3.50
CA GLU A 250 -30.84 3.65 -4.55
C GLU A 250 -30.22 4.20 -5.84
N GLN A 251 -30.78 3.82 -6.98
CA GLN A 251 -30.37 4.33 -8.29
C GLN A 251 -31.34 5.44 -8.72
N LEU A 252 -30.80 6.59 -9.14
CA LEU A 252 -31.62 7.60 -9.82
C LEU A 252 -31.96 7.12 -11.22
N PRO A 253 -33.21 7.36 -11.70
CA PRO A 253 -33.58 7.02 -13.06
C PRO A 253 -32.70 7.73 -14.10
N GLY A 254 -32.38 7.02 -15.18
CA GLY A 254 -31.67 7.56 -16.33
C GLY A 254 -30.17 7.25 -16.36
N THR A 255 -29.53 7.70 -17.43
CA THR A 255 -28.09 7.53 -17.68
C THR A 255 -27.38 8.86 -17.50
N ILE A 256 -26.18 8.85 -16.93
CA ILE A 256 -25.38 10.07 -16.81
C ILE A 256 -24.99 10.58 -18.19
N VAL A 257 -25.32 11.85 -18.43
CA VAL A 257 -24.78 12.64 -19.52
C VAL A 257 -23.83 13.68 -18.93
N ASP A 258 -22.65 13.85 -19.52
CA ASP A 258 -21.63 14.79 -19.07
C ASP A 258 -21.19 15.71 -20.22
N ALA A 259 -21.56 16.99 -20.15
CA ALA A 259 -21.23 17.97 -21.18
C ALA A 259 -19.74 18.37 -21.18
N ASN A 260 -18.96 17.98 -20.16
CA ASN A 260 -17.53 18.29 -20.09
C ASN A 260 -16.70 17.43 -21.06
N VAL A 261 -17.22 16.27 -21.47
CA VAL A 261 -16.47 15.29 -22.28
C VAL A 261 -16.09 15.84 -23.66
N LYS A 262 -16.91 16.75 -24.20
CA LYS A 262 -16.64 17.43 -25.48
C LYS A 262 -15.34 18.24 -25.45
N ALA A 263 -15.00 18.85 -24.31
CA ALA A 263 -13.74 19.57 -24.14
C ALA A 263 -12.53 18.63 -24.08
N LEU A 264 -12.76 17.35 -23.78
CA LEU A 264 -11.74 16.29 -23.74
C LEU A 264 -11.63 15.53 -25.07
N GLY A 265 -12.39 15.93 -26.10
CA GLY A 265 -12.39 15.27 -27.41
C GLY A 265 -13.14 13.94 -27.44
N ILE A 266 -14.05 13.72 -26.50
CA ILE A 266 -14.92 12.54 -26.45
C ILE A 266 -16.26 12.91 -27.08
N ASP A 267 -16.67 12.17 -28.12
CA ASP A 267 -17.88 12.46 -28.89
C ASP A 267 -19.17 11.94 -28.22
N ASN A 268 -19.08 10.90 -27.39
CA ASN A 268 -20.23 10.31 -26.73
C ASN A 268 -20.52 11.03 -25.39
N PRO A 269 -21.64 11.77 -25.28
CA PRO A 269 -21.99 12.52 -24.07
C PRO A 269 -22.43 11.61 -22.91
N ALA A 270 -22.77 10.34 -23.16
CA ALA A 270 -23.13 9.35 -22.15
C ALA A 270 -21.92 8.69 -21.48
N ILE A 271 -20.74 9.30 -21.56
CA ILE A 271 -19.55 8.88 -20.82
C ILE A 271 -19.35 9.86 -19.68
N ALA A 272 -19.52 9.42 -18.45
CA ALA A 272 -19.24 10.25 -17.29
C ALA A 272 -17.73 10.33 -17.02
N VAL A 273 -17.26 11.49 -16.56
CA VAL A 273 -15.84 11.73 -16.30
C VAL A 273 -15.62 11.96 -14.81
N VAL A 274 -14.65 11.24 -14.25
CA VAL A 274 -14.21 11.42 -12.85
C VAL A 274 -12.73 11.80 -12.83
N PRO A 275 -12.40 13.09 -12.68
CA PRO A 275 -11.02 13.55 -12.60
C PRO A 275 -10.47 13.60 -11.18
N GLU A 276 -11.36 13.68 -10.18
CA GLU A 276 -11.03 13.87 -8.78
C GLU A 276 -11.76 12.85 -7.92
N TYR A 277 -11.09 12.42 -6.85
CA TYR A 277 -11.56 11.36 -5.97
C TYR A 277 -11.64 11.87 -4.54
N SER A 278 -12.63 11.38 -3.80
CA SER A 278 -12.75 11.65 -2.37
C SER A 278 -11.49 11.20 -1.62
N ASN A 279 -11.16 11.88 -0.52
CA ASN A 279 -10.05 11.49 0.36
C ASN A 279 -10.40 10.17 1.07
N HIS A 280 -10.02 9.05 0.46
CA HIS A 280 -10.39 7.70 0.87
C HIS A 280 -9.20 6.75 0.64
N GLU A 281 -9.11 5.66 1.42
CA GLU A 281 -7.97 4.73 1.32
C GLU A 281 -7.93 4.04 -0.05
N ALA A 282 -9.10 3.67 -0.59
CA ALA A 282 -9.26 3.04 -1.90
C ALA A 282 -8.69 3.84 -3.08
N THR A 283 -8.61 5.16 -2.97
CA THR A 283 -8.16 6.10 -4.01
C THR A 283 -6.94 6.91 -3.56
N ARG A 284 -6.25 6.49 -2.49
CA ARG A 284 -5.10 7.21 -1.94
C ARG A 284 -3.97 7.32 -2.97
N GLY A 285 -3.63 8.55 -3.32
CA GLY A 285 -2.57 8.84 -4.31
C GLY A 285 -2.98 8.57 -5.76
N PHE A 286 -4.24 8.23 -6.01
CA PHE A 286 -4.77 8.06 -7.36
C PHE A 286 -5.07 9.43 -7.98
N ASN A 287 -4.54 9.69 -9.18
CA ASN A 287 -4.60 11.00 -9.84
C ASN A 287 -4.88 10.92 -11.35
N LEU A 288 -5.35 9.77 -11.84
CA LEU A 288 -5.69 9.58 -13.24
C LEU A 288 -7.17 9.90 -13.47
N LEU A 289 -7.46 10.46 -14.65
CA LEU A 289 -8.82 10.58 -15.15
C LEU A 289 -9.42 9.19 -15.35
N THR A 290 -10.68 8.97 -14.97
CA THR A 290 -11.41 7.72 -15.33
C THR A 290 -12.71 8.05 -16.04
N LEU A 291 -13.14 7.11 -16.88
CA LEU A 291 -14.26 7.24 -17.79
C LEU A 291 -15.28 6.13 -17.53
N PHE A 292 -16.54 6.52 -17.37
CA PHE A 292 -17.64 5.64 -16.97
C PHE A 292 -18.75 5.68 -18.03
N PRO A 293 -18.70 4.79 -19.05
CA PRO A 293 -19.71 4.73 -20.10
C PRO A 293 -21.06 4.25 -19.56
N GLN A 294 -22.13 4.97 -19.91
CA GLN A 294 -23.50 4.62 -19.55
C GLN A 294 -23.66 4.34 -18.05
N SER A 295 -23.16 5.25 -17.21
CA SER A 295 -23.27 5.11 -15.75
C SER A 295 -24.61 5.64 -15.23
N ALA A 296 -25.01 5.20 -14.04
CA ALA A 296 -26.18 5.65 -13.31
C ALA A 296 -25.77 6.41 -12.04
N ALA A 297 -26.55 7.43 -11.68
CA ALA A 297 -26.39 8.08 -10.38
C ALA A 297 -26.93 7.21 -9.25
N LEU A 298 -26.23 7.24 -8.12
CA LEU A 298 -26.57 6.55 -6.89
C LEU A 298 -26.87 7.58 -5.79
N THR A 299 -27.93 7.34 -5.05
CA THR A 299 -28.28 8.07 -3.83
C THR A 299 -28.16 7.17 -2.62
N LEU A 300 -27.92 7.79 -1.47
CA LEU A 300 -27.77 7.11 -0.20
C LEU A 300 -28.88 7.59 0.75
N SER A 301 -29.70 6.66 1.21
CA SER A 301 -30.63 6.85 2.31
C SER A 301 -29.91 6.72 3.66
N GLU A 302 -30.41 7.37 4.71
CA GLU A 302 -29.77 7.27 6.03
C GLU A 302 -29.70 5.81 6.52
N GLN A 303 -28.48 5.28 6.66
CA GLN A 303 -28.25 3.94 7.21
C GLN A 303 -27.26 4.01 8.38
N ARG A 304 -27.49 3.20 9.42
CA ARG A 304 -26.73 3.26 10.69
C ARG A 304 -25.57 2.26 10.79
N ASP A 305 -25.58 1.21 9.97
CA ASP A 305 -24.67 0.08 10.12
C ASP A 305 -23.37 0.22 9.32
N TRP A 306 -23.36 1.11 8.33
CA TRP A 306 -22.24 1.33 7.42
C TRP A 306 -21.76 2.77 7.47
N LYS A 307 -20.44 2.93 7.45
CA LYS A 307 -19.80 4.20 7.09
C LYS A 307 -19.77 4.29 5.57
N ALA A 308 -20.75 4.98 5.00
CA ALA A 308 -20.85 5.20 3.57
C ALA A 308 -20.10 6.45 3.13
N THR A 309 -19.32 6.34 2.06
CA THR A 309 -18.56 7.46 1.47
C THR A 309 -18.80 7.50 -0.04
N PRO A 310 -19.35 8.61 -0.59
CA PRO A 310 -19.35 8.85 -2.03
C PRO A 310 -17.91 8.88 -2.54
N LEU A 311 -17.50 7.84 -3.28
CA LEU A 311 -16.13 7.64 -3.73
C LEU A 311 -15.91 8.25 -5.12
N LEU A 312 -16.88 8.05 -6.02
CA LEU A 312 -16.83 8.47 -7.41
C LEU A 312 -17.94 9.50 -7.66
N ARG A 313 -17.56 10.69 -8.13
CA ARG A 313 -18.48 11.79 -8.41
C ARG A 313 -18.19 12.39 -9.78
N THR A 314 -19.25 12.65 -10.52
CA THR A 314 -19.18 13.30 -11.83
C THR A 314 -18.86 14.78 -11.69
N LEU A 315 -18.67 15.46 -12.81
CA LEU A 315 -18.48 16.91 -12.86
C LEU A 315 -19.80 17.70 -12.73
N ASP A 316 -19.68 19.00 -12.54
CA ASP A 316 -20.78 19.94 -12.34
C ASP A 316 -21.76 20.04 -13.53
N LYS A 317 -21.26 19.91 -14.76
CA LYS A 317 -22.08 19.91 -16.00
C LYS A 317 -22.54 18.52 -16.45
N SER A 318 -22.85 17.67 -15.48
CA SER A 318 -23.49 16.37 -15.73
C SER A 318 -24.92 16.34 -15.20
N TRP A 319 -25.73 15.40 -15.66
CA TRP A 319 -27.08 15.11 -15.13
C TRP A 319 -27.49 13.67 -15.42
N ASN A 320 -28.51 13.17 -14.73
CA ASN A 320 -29.16 11.89 -15.07
C ASN A 320 -30.20 12.13 -16.18
N GLU A 321 -29.84 11.84 -17.43
CA GLU A 321 -30.73 11.94 -18.59
C GLU A 321 -31.71 10.77 -18.62
N THR A 322 -32.99 11.09 -18.64
CA THR A 322 -34.09 10.10 -18.63
C THR A 322 -34.71 9.89 -20.02
N GLY A 323 -34.40 10.78 -20.97
CA GLY A 323 -34.84 10.72 -22.36
C GLY A 323 -33.86 10.02 -23.31
N PRO A 324 -34.06 10.17 -24.63
CA PRO A 324 -33.19 9.58 -25.64
C PRO A 324 -31.79 10.18 -25.63
N LEU A 325 -30.76 9.32 -25.62
CA LEU A 325 -29.34 9.72 -25.68
C LEU A 325 -28.86 10.13 -27.09
N SER A 326 -29.75 10.61 -27.95
CA SER A 326 -29.46 10.96 -29.34
C SER A 326 -30.11 12.29 -29.72
N GLY A 327 -29.39 13.11 -30.48
CA GLY A 327 -29.86 14.44 -30.91
C GLY A 327 -29.37 15.55 -29.99
N GLU A 328 -30.15 16.62 -29.87
CA GLU A 328 -29.90 17.69 -28.89
C GLU A 328 -30.35 17.20 -27.51
N ILE A 329 -29.39 16.96 -26.63
CA ILE A 329 -29.62 16.49 -25.26
C ILE A 329 -29.49 17.70 -24.32
N GLU A 330 -30.56 18.01 -23.61
CA GLU A 330 -30.62 19.11 -22.65
C GLU A 330 -31.34 18.64 -21.39
N ARG A 331 -30.78 18.97 -20.22
CA ARG A 331 -31.36 18.61 -18.93
C ARG A 331 -32.79 19.12 -18.79
N ASN A 332 -33.69 18.25 -18.38
CA ASN A 332 -35.08 18.53 -18.07
C ASN A 332 -35.40 18.33 -16.58
N PRO A 333 -35.37 19.40 -15.75
CA PRO A 333 -35.69 19.30 -14.33
C PRO A 333 -37.11 18.80 -14.04
N LEU A 334 -38.06 18.98 -14.96
CA LEU A 334 -39.45 18.54 -14.79
C LEU A 334 -39.62 17.03 -14.97
N ALA A 335 -38.65 16.36 -15.59
CA ALA A 335 -38.59 14.90 -15.71
C ALA A 335 -37.90 14.23 -14.51
N GLY A 336 -37.48 15.00 -13.50
CA GLY A 336 -36.74 14.47 -12.34
C GLY A 336 -35.23 14.42 -12.54
N GLU A 337 -34.70 15.18 -13.51
CA GLU A 337 -33.27 15.22 -13.79
C GLU A 337 -32.51 16.20 -12.89
N GLU A 338 -31.58 15.64 -12.13
CA GLU A 338 -30.72 16.32 -11.19
C GLU A 338 -29.43 16.78 -11.86
N SER A 339 -28.97 17.97 -11.48
CA SER A 339 -27.68 18.49 -11.95
C SER A 339 -26.55 17.93 -11.10
N GLY A 340 -25.40 17.70 -11.71
CA GLY A 340 -24.19 17.26 -11.05
C GLY A 340 -23.58 18.31 -10.11
N PRO A 341 -22.57 17.90 -9.32
CA PRO A 341 -21.91 16.58 -9.33
C PRO A 341 -22.74 15.46 -8.71
N LEU A 342 -23.00 14.40 -9.49
CA LEU A 342 -23.76 13.20 -9.09
C LEU A 342 -22.80 12.11 -8.61
N THR A 343 -23.23 11.31 -7.64
CA THR A 343 -22.44 10.17 -7.15
C THR A 343 -22.70 8.97 -8.04
N ILE A 344 -21.66 8.31 -8.52
CA ILE A 344 -21.78 7.08 -9.34
C ILE A 344 -21.10 5.88 -8.69
N GLY A 345 -20.44 6.08 -7.54
CA GLY A 345 -19.80 5.02 -6.77
C GLY A 345 -19.76 5.32 -5.29
N ILE A 346 -20.20 4.38 -4.47
CA ILE A 346 -20.32 4.51 -3.01
C ILE A 346 -19.53 3.38 -2.34
N ALA A 347 -18.54 3.77 -1.54
CA ALA A 347 -17.80 2.85 -0.68
C ALA A 347 -18.50 2.70 0.67
N LEU A 348 -18.56 1.49 1.19
CA LEU A 348 -19.17 1.14 2.46
C LEU A 348 -18.15 0.40 3.32
N GLU A 349 -17.99 0.84 4.56
CA GLU A 349 -17.10 0.24 5.55
C GLU A 349 -17.88 -0.06 6.82
N ARG A 350 -17.69 -1.25 7.40
CA ARG A 350 -18.12 -1.52 8.78
C ARG A 350 -17.16 -2.44 9.48
N ARG A 351 -17.13 -2.36 10.81
CA ARG A 351 -16.42 -3.33 11.63
C ARG A 351 -17.27 -4.58 11.78
N HIS A 352 -16.75 -5.72 11.35
CA HIS A 352 -17.36 -7.03 11.53
C HIS A 352 -16.38 -7.90 12.32
N ASP A 353 -16.70 -8.19 13.59
CA ASP A 353 -15.80 -8.80 14.56
C ASP A 353 -14.44 -8.06 14.68
N ASP A 354 -13.34 -8.77 14.39
CA ASP A 354 -11.97 -8.27 14.42
C ASP A 354 -11.47 -7.77 13.06
N ARG A 355 -12.34 -7.71 12.05
CA ARG A 355 -12.00 -7.31 10.68
C ARG A 355 -12.84 -6.13 10.21
N GLU A 356 -12.34 -5.42 9.21
CA GLU A 356 -13.10 -4.42 8.48
C GLU A 356 -13.70 -5.07 7.25
N GLN A 357 -15.02 -4.97 7.11
CA GLN A 357 -15.74 -5.40 5.92
C GLN A 357 -15.92 -4.20 4.99
N ARG A 358 -15.65 -4.43 3.71
CA ARG A 358 -15.60 -3.39 2.68
C ARG A 358 -16.46 -3.78 1.48
N ILE A 359 -17.34 -2.87 1.08
CA ILE A 359 -18.22 -3.05 -0.08
C ILE A 359 -18.13 -1.81 -0.95
N LEU A 360 -18.19 -2.00 -2.26
CA LEU A 360 -18.24 -0.92 -3.24
C LEU A 360 -19.37 -1.18 -4.22
N VAL A 361 -20.27 -0.21 -4.37
CA VAL A 361 -21.32 -0.22 -5.39
C VAL A 361 -21.00 0.86 -6.41
N ILE A 362 -20.94 0.49 -7.69
CA ILE A 362 -20.69 1.42 -8.81
C ILE A 362 -21.82 1.29 -9.81
N GLY A 363 -22.42 2.41 -10.17
CA GLY A 363 -23.47 2.53 -11.18
C GLY A 363 -22.99 2.35 -12.62
N ASP A 364 -21.90 1.63 -12.85
CA ASP A 364 -21.36 1.35 -14.17
C ASP A 364 -20.76 -0.07 -14.21
N GLY A 365 -21.32 -0.93 -15.05
CA GLY A 365 -20.84 -2.28 -15.29
C GLY A 365 -19.72 -2.39 -16.34
N ASP A 366 -19.56 -1.38 -17.19
CA ASP A 366 -18.72 -1.42 -18.39
C ASP A 366 -17.33 -0.82 -18.20
N PHE A 367 -17.09 0.02 -17.19
CA PHE A 367 -15.81 0.73 -17.05
C PHE A 367 -14.59 -0.21 -16.92
N LEU A 368 -14.80 -1.45 -16.44
CA LEU A 368 -13.79 -2.52 -16.37
C LEU A 368 -13.89 -3.54 -17.50
N ALA A 369 -14.88 -3.43 -18.38
CA ALA A 369 -15.03 -4.32 -19.52
C ALA A 369 -13.86 -4.16 -20.49
N ASN A 370 -13.52 -5.23 -21.22
CA ASN A 370 -12.37 -5.26 -22.14
C ASN A 370 -12.38 -4.07 -23.14
N SER A 371 -13.55 -3.60 -23.57
CA SER A 371 -13.66 -2.43 -24.46
C SER A 371 -13.32 -1.08 -23.83
N TYR A 372 -13.35 -0.96 -22.50
CA TYR A 372 -13.18 0.30 -21.77
C TYR A 372 -12.06 0.26 -20.73
N LEU A 373 -11.52 -0.91 -20.40
CA LEU A 373 -10.49 -1.10 -19.37
C LEU A 373 -9.24 -0.25 -19.62
N ASN A 374 -8.84 -0.12 -20.88
CA ASN A 374 -7.66 0.63 -21.31
C ASN A 374 -7.94 2.14 -21.50
N ASN A 375 -9.14 2.62 -21.14
CA ASN A 375 -9.44 4.04 -21.17
C ASN A 375 -8.84 4.75 -19.97
N ALA A 376 -8.02 5.76 -20.25
CA ALA A 376 -7.43 6.64 -19.24
C ALA A 376 -6.86 5.83 -18.05
N GLY A 377 -7.37 6.00 -16.84
CA GLY A 377 -6.94 5.28 -15.64
C GLY A 377 -7.86 4.15 -15.16
N ASN A 378 -8.78 3.63 -15.99
CA ASN A 378 -9.80 2.67 -15.53
C ASN A 378 -9.20 1.39 -14.93
N LEU A 379 -8.19 0.79 -15.59
CA LEU A 379 -7.47 -0.37 -15.06
C LEU A 379 -6.82 -0.07 -13.70
N ASP A 380 -6.08 1.04 -13.61
CA ASP A 380 -5.40 1.45 -12.37
C ASP A 380 -6.40 1.65 -11.22
N LEU A 381 -7.56 2.26 -11.51
CA LEU A 381 -8.63 2.43 -10.54
C LEU A 381 -9.17 1.05 -10.11
N GLY A 382 -9.54 0.19 -11.05
CA GLY A 382 -10.05 -1.16 -10.76
C GLY A 382 -9.09 -1.97 -9.88
N LEU A 383 -7.79 -1.90 -10.14
CA LEU A 383 -6.75 -2.56 -9.32
C LEU A 383 -6.61 -1.90 -7.94
N SER A 384 -6.76 -0.59 -7.83
CA SER A 384 -6.74 0.12 -6.54
C SER A 384 -7.94 -0.26 -5.67
N LEU A 385 -9.14 -0.24 -6.25
CA LEU A 385 -10.39 -0.62 -5.59
C LEU A 385 -10.35 -2.09 -5.12
N SER A 386 -9.86 -3.00 -5.97
CA SER A 386 -9.75 -4.42 -5.62
C SER A 386 -8.78 -4.65 -4.46
N ARG A 387 -7.62 -3.97 -4.45
CA ARG A 387 -6.67 -4.05 -3.32
C ARG A 387 -7.31 -3.56 -2.02
N TRP A 388 -8.04 -2.44 -2.05
CA TRP A 388 -8.75 -1.96 -0.88
C TRP A 388 -9.84 -2.94 -0.43
N LEU A 389 -10.66 -3.45 -1.33
CA LEU A 389 -11.71 -4.41 -0.98
C LEU A 389 -11.16 -5.71 -0.36
N VAL A 390 -10.02 -6.20 -0.83
CA VAL A 390 -9.36 -7.39 -0.29
C VAL A 390 -8.69 -7.13 1.07
N GLY A 391 -8.50 -5.87 1.48
CA GLY A 391 -7.69 -5.52 2.66
C GLY A 391 -6.18 -5.49 2.38
N ASP A 392 -5.81 -5.45 1.11
CA ASP A 392 -4.46 -5.43 0.58
C ASP A 392 -3.87 -4.01 0.46
N ASP A 393 -4.67 -2.99 0.75
CA ASP A 393 -4.24 -1.61 1.00
C ASP A 393 -3.34 -1.44 2.24
N GLN A 394 -3.20 -2.50 3.05
CA GLN A 394 -2.15 -2.61 4.08
C GLN A 394 -0.73 -2.67 3.49
N LEU A 395 -0.52 -2.50 2.17
CA LEU A 395 0.78 -2.08 1.66
C LEU A 395 1.13 -0.75 2.33
N ILE A 396 1.93 -0.86 3.38
CA ILE A 396 2.22 0.26 4.26
C ILE A 396 3.06 1.22 3.44
N GLY A 397 2.55 2.44 3.24
CA GLY A 397 3.40 3.57 2.90
C GLY A 397 4.32 3.82 4.09
N ILE A 398 5.42 3.05 4.19
CA ILE A 398 6.43 3.23 5.21
C ILE A 398 7.10 4.55 4.85
N PRO A 399 6.87 5.64 5.60
CA PRO A 399 7.41 6.93 5.22
C PRO A 399 8.93 6.80 5.23
N ALA A 400 9.57 7.05 4.09
CA ALA A 400 11.02 7.11 4.05
C ALA A 400 11.46 8.18 5.05
N PRO A 401 12.35 7.88 6.02
CA PRO A 401 12.84 8.89 6.96
C PRO A 401 13.48 10.03 6.16
N GLN A 402 12.80 11.17 6.07
CA GLN A 402 13.33 12.33 5.38
C GLN A 402 14.23 13.08 6.35
N ALA A 403 15.52 13.20 6.03
CA ALA A 403 16.45 14.03 6.81
C ALA A 403 15.84 15.43 7.02
N SER A 404 15.53 15.79 8.27
CA SER A 404 14.90 17.08 8.61
C SER A 404 15.79 18.27 8.29
N ASP A 405 17.10 18.04 8.28
CA ASP A 405 18.11 19.09 8.22
C ASP A 405 18.86 19.00 6.87
N ARG A 406 18.11 19.06 5.76
CA ARG A 406 18.72 19.17 4.41
C ARG A 406 19.30 20.55 4.13
N GLU A 407 18.81 21.57 4.85
CA GLU A 407 19.19 22.96 4.65
C GLU A 407 19.62 23.59 5.97
N LEU A 408 20.84 24.11 6.01
CA LEU A 408 21.36 24.83 7.16
C LEU A 408 21.06 26.34 6.99
N HIS A 409 19.92 26.80 7.51
CA HIS A 409 19.57 28.22 7.50
C HIS A 409 20.27 28.96 8.65
N LEU A 410 21.49 29.43 8.41
CA LEU A 410 22.18 30.32 9.35
C LEU A 410 21.79 31.77 9.08
N SER A 411 21.42 32.51 10.13
CA SER A 411 21.27 33.97 10.02
C SER A 411 22.62 34.62 9.68
N LYS A 412 22.60 35.78 9.02
CA LYS A 412 23.85 36.54 8.72
C LYS A 412 24.67 36.81 9.99
N LEU A 413 24.00 37.01 11.13
CA LEU A 413 24.63 37.16 12.44
C LEU A 413 25.31 35.86 12.91
N ALA A 414 24.64 34.70 12.78
CA ALA A 414 25.22 33.41 13.15
C ALA A 414 26.45 33.06 12.30
N ILE A 415 26.40 33.34 10.99
CA ILE A 415 27.57 33.18 10.10
C ILE A 415 28.71 34.11 10.54
N GLY A 416 28.39 35.36 10.84
CA GLY A 416 29.37 36.35 11.32
C GLY A 416 30.01 35.97 12.64
N THR A 417 29.24 35.45 13.60
CA THR A 417 29.78 35.04 14.91
C THR A 417 30.62 33.77 14.81
N ILE A 418 30.18 32.77 14.04
CA ILE A 418 30.97 31.55 13.78
C ILE A 418 32.26 31.92 13.05
N GLY A 419 32.20 32.81 12.05
CA GLY A 419 33.36 33.31 11.32
C GLY A 419 34.34 34.06 12.21
N LEU A 420 33.89 35.05 12.98
CA LEU A 420 34.72 35.81 13.92
C LEU A 420 35.35 34.89 14.98
N GLY A 421 34.55 33.97 15.54
CA GLY A 421 34.98 33.02 16.54
C GLY A 421 36.08 32.09 16.03
N SER A 422 35.89 31.50 14.85
CA SER A 422 36.82 30.52 14.27
C SER A 422 38.06 31.15 13.64
N LEU A 423 37.94 32.29 12.96
CA LEU A 423 39.05 32.92 12.22
C LEU A 423 39.88 33.89 13.06
N ILE A 424 39.31 34.49 14.10
CA ILE A 424 40.00 35.53 14.89
C ILE A 424 40.13 35.12 16.34
N VAL A 425 39.01 34.79 17.02
CA VAL A 425 39.04 34.53 18.46
C VAL A 425 39.85 33.27 18.78
N LEU A 426 39.60 32.17 18.07
CA LEU A 426 40.27 30.89 18.31
C LEU A 426 41.79 30.97 18.08
N PRO A 427 42.31 31.52 16.96
CA PRO A 427 43.75 31.69 16.77
C PRO A 427 44.39 32.62 17.80
N LEU A 428 43.74 33.73 18.16
CA LEU A 428 44.25 34.64 19.19
C LEU A 428 44.29 33.98 20.57
N MET A 429 43.28 33.17 20.92
CA MET A 429 43.30 32.39 22.16
C MET A 429 44.47 31.41 22.17
N LEU A 430 44.69 30.68 21.08
CA LEU A 430 45.82 29.74 20.98
C LEU A 430 47.18 30.46 21.08
N LEU A 431 47.31 31.63 20.44
CA LEU A 431 48.52 32.46 20.56
C LEU A 431 48.71 32.99 21.99
N ALA A 432 47.66 33.43 22.65
CA ALA A 432 47.71 33.89 24.04
C ALA A 432 48.11 32.75 24.99
N VAL A 433 47.52 31.55 24.81
CA VAL A 433 47.91 30.36 25.57
C VAL A 433 49.39 30.03 25.34
N GLY A 434 49.85 30.05 24.08
CA GLY A 434 51.26 29.87 23.75
C GLY A 434 52.18 30.90 24.39
N ALA A 435 51.80 32.17 24.36
CA ALA A 435 52.57 33.27 24.97
C ALA A 435 52.63 33.14 26.50
N VAL A 436 51.51 32.78 27.15
CA VAL A 436 51.46 32.53 28.60
C VAL A 436 52.33 31.33 28.98
N MET A 437 52.28 30.24 28.20
CA MET A 437 53.15 29.08 28.41
C MET A 437 54.64 29.45 28.26
N ALA A 438 55.00 30.21 27.21
CA ALA A 438 56.36 30.66 26.99
C ALA A 438 56.86 31.60 28.10
N TRP A 439 56.02 32.51 28.58
CA TRP A 439 56.33 33.43 29.66
C TRP A 439 56.49 32.73 31.01
N ARG A 440 55.66 31.73 31.31
CA ARG A 440 55.81 30.89 32.50
C ARG A 440 57.09 30.03 32.43
N ARG A 441 57.46 29.55 31.24
CA ARG A 441 58.69 28.77 31.03
C ARG A 441 59.97 29.59 31.21
N ASN A 442 59.95 30.88 30.88
CA ASN A 442 61.13 31.76 31.07
C ASN A 442 61.23 32.34 32.50
N ARG A 443 60.25 32.08 33.37
CA ARG A 443 60.24 32.50 34.79
C ARG A 443 60.48 31.35 35.77
N ALA A 444 60.38 30.10 35.29
CA ALA A 444 60.90 28.91 35.97
C ALA A 444 62.34 28.71 35.53
#